data_AF-A0A9X3YF33-F1
#
_entry.id   AF-A0A9X3YF33-F1
#
_cell.length_a   1.000
_cell.length_b   1.000
_cell.length_c   1.000
_cell.angle_alpha   90.00
_cell.angle_beta   90.00
_cell.angle_gamma   90.00
#
_symmetry.space_group_name_H-M   'P 1'
#
loop_
_entity.id
_entity.type
_entity.pdbx_description
1 polymer ?
#
loop_
_entity_poly.entity_id
_entity_poly.type
_entity_poly.pdbx_seq_one_letter_code
_entity_poly.pdbx_strand_id
1 'polypeptide(L)'
;ATSRAVRLSLMAAAGEMGYPSALTAPTWGFYDVSFGGQPFRFQRPYGSYVMENVLFKISYPAEFHGQTAVEAAMQVHAQMRASGKRSEDIAQITLRTQQACLRIIDKPGPLHNPADRDHCVQYMVAIGLIFGRLVAEDYEDDVA
;
A
#
# COMPACT_ATOMS: atom_id res chain seq x y z
N ALA A 1 15.82 1.76 7.55
CA ALA A 1 15.68 3.11 8.13
C ALA A 1 15.72 3.11 9.66
N THR A 2 14.80 2.43 10.36
CA THR A 2 14.69 2.51 11.84
C THR A 2 15.97 2.13 12.61
N SER A 3 16.67 1.06 12.20
CA SER A 3 17.97 0.67 12.79
C SER A 3 19.06 1.77 12.67
N ARG A 4 19.07 2.52 11.55
CA ARG A 4 20.01 3.63 11.37
C ARG A 4 19.74 4.77 12.35
N ALA A 5 18.48 5.02 12.69
CA ALA A 5 18.11 6.05 13.66
C ALA A 5 18.73 5.74 15.04
N VAL A 6 18.64 4.48 15.49
CA VAL A 6 19.27 4.02 16.75
C VAL A 6 20.77 4.27 16.73
N ARG A 7 21.46 3.90 15.64
CA ARG A 7 22.91 4.14 15.51
C ARG A 7 23.25 5.63 15.59
N LEU A 8 22.51 6.50 14.92
CA LEU A 8 22.73 7.95 14.96
C LEU A 8 22.48 8.52 16.35
N SER A 9 21.44 8.06 17.05
CA SER A 9 21.17 8.44 18.44
C SER A 9 22.31 8.03 19.38
N LEU A 10 22.89 6.84 19.20
CA LEU A 10 24.04 6.40 20.00
C LEU A 10 25.30 7.23 19.71
N MET A 11 25.55 7.62 18.46
CA MET A 11 26.65 8.53 18.11
C MET A 11 26.47 9.90 18.77
N ALA A 12 25.25 10.48 18.69
CA ALA A 12 24.94 11.74 19.33
C ALA A 12 25.07 11.67 20.86
N ALA A 13 24.62 10.57 21.48
CA ALA A 13 24.77 10.33 22.91
C ALA A 13 26.24 10.23 23.35
N ALA A 14 27.12 9.79 22.45
CA ALA A 14 28.57 9.76 22.68
C ALA A 14 29.27 11.11 22.45
N GLY A 15 28.53 12.18 22.11
CA GLY A 15 29.06 13.53 21.93
C GLY A 15 29.44 13.91 20.50
N GLU A 16 29.02 13.13 19.50
CA GLU A 16 29.21 13.50 18.09
C GLU A 16 28.53 14.85 17.77
N MET A 17 29.19 15.68 16.96
CA MET A 17 28.69 17.02 16.65
C MET A 17 27.44 17.02 15.76
N GLY A 18 26.64 18.07 15.88
CA GLY A 18 25.49 18.33 15.01
C GLY A 18 25.81 19.24 13.82
N TYR A 19 24.86 19.33 12.89
CA TYR A 19 24.88 20.25 11.75
C TYR A 19 23.64 21.16 11.77
N PRO A 20 23.72 22.38 12.35
CA PRO A 20 22.55 23.24 12.56
C PRO A 20 21.76 23.61 11.30
N SER A 21 22.43 23.69 10.15
CA SER A 21 21.84 24.04 8.85
C SER A 21 21.69 22.83 7.91
N ALA A 22 21.61 21.61 8.44
CA ALA A 22 21.49 20.38 7.63
C ALA A 22 20.36 20.43 6.58
N LEU A 23 19.29 21.19 6.84
CA LEU A 23 18.20 21.40 5.89
C LEU A 23 18.43 22.60 4.96
N THR A 24 18.89 23.73 5.52
CA THR A 24 18.80 25.07 4.91
C THR A 24 20.12 25.62 4.35
N ALA A 25 21.25 24.92 4.53
CA ALA A 25 22.53 25.37 4.01
C ALA A 25 22.45 25.59 2.50
N PRO A 26 22.83 26.77 1.97
CA PRO A 26 22.83 27.01 0.54
C PRO A 26 23.70 25.99 -0.18
N THR A 27 23.22 25.47 -1.31
CA THR A 27 23.90 24.49 -2.17
C THR A 27 24.05 23.08 -1.58
N TRP A 28 24.24 22.96 -0.26
CA TRP A 28 24.63 21.70 0.40
C TRP A 28 23.56 21.12 1.34
N GLY A 29 22.57 21.92 1.71
CA GLY A 29 21.47 21.51 2.59
C GLY A 29 20.51 20.56 1.88
N PHE A 30 19.80 19.75 2.67
CA PHE A 30 18.85 18.77 2.14
C PHE A 30 17.80 19.39 1.21
N TYR A 31 17.33 20.61 1.51
CA TYR A 31 16.34 21.27 0.67
C TYR A 31 16.83 21.47 -0.75
N ASP A 32 18.04 22.01 -0.93
CA ASP A 32 18.62 22.27 -2.25
C ASP A 32 19.01 20.96 -2.96
N VAL A 33 19.68 20.05 -2.23
CA VAL A 33 20.29 18.85 -2.83
C VAL A 33 19.27 17.76 -3.16
N SER A 34 18.25 17.58 -2.32
CA SER A 34 17.37 16.39 -2.38
C SER A 34 15.89 16.68 -2.24
N PHE A 35 15.48 17.95 -2.05
CA PHE A 35 14.08 18.34 -1.97
C PHE A 35 13.69 19.42 -3.00
N GLY A 36 14.48 19.57 -4.06
CA GLY A 36 14.17 20.46 -5.19
C GLY A 36 14.13 21.95 -4.81
N GLY A 37 14.95 22.36 -3.83
CA GLY A 37 15.02 23.73 -3.33
C GLY A 37 13.79 24.21 -2.56
N GLN A 38 12.89 23.30 -2.17
CA GLN A 38 11.69 23.66 -1.42
C GLN A 38 11.88 23.41 0.08
N PRO A 39 11.26 24.18 0.98
CA PRO A 39 11.18 23.83 2.39
C PRO A 39 10.04 22.85 2.66
N PHE A 40 10.10 22.14 3.79
CA PHE A 40 8.95 21.37 4.27
C PHE A 40 7.77 22.29 4.59
N ARG A 41 6.56 21.81 4.27
CA ARG A 41 5.30 22.49 4.59
C ARG A 41 4.50 21.63 5.56
N PHE A 42 3.96 22.25 6.60
CA PHE A 42 3.21 21.56 7.65
C PHE A 42 1.77 22.06 7.62
N GLN A 43 0.83 21.13 7.41
CA GLN A 43 -0.60 21.45 7.42
C GLN A 43 -1.19 21.59 8.84
N ARG A 44 -0.45 21.15 9.86
CA ARG A 44 -0.84 21.12 11.28
C ARG A 44 0.39 20.99 12.19
N PRO A 45 0.31 21.41 13.47
CA PRO A 45 1.36 21.16 14.46
C PRO A 45 1.41 19.67 14.88
N TYR A 46 2.46 19.29 15.62
CA TYR A 46 2.60 17.94 16.17
C TYR A 46 1.61 17.67 17.30
N GLY A 47 1.15 16.42 17.37
CA GLY A 47 0.19 15.90 18.34
C GLY A 47 -0.04 14.40 18.11
N SER A 48 -1.21 13.89 18.47
CA SER A 48 -1.57 12.46 18.37
C SER A 48 -2.31 12.06 17.08
N TYR A 49 -2.61 13.02 16.19
CA TYR A 49 -3.47 12.81 15.02
C TYR A 49 -3.13 11.57 14.18
N VAL A 50 -1.84 11.30 13.93
CA VAL A 50 -1.41 10.15 13.12
C VAL A 50 -1.81 8.82 13.77
N MET A 51 -1.61 8.70 15.08
CA MET A 51 -1.94 7.46 15.81
C MET A 51 -3.46 7.29 15.93
N GLU A 52 -4.19 8.37 16.13
CA GLU A 52 -5.67 8.35 16.18
C GLU A 52 -6.30 7.95 14.84
N ASN A 53 -5.61 8.20 13.72
CA ASN A 53 -6.13 7.96 12.37
C ASN A 53 -5.29 6.91 11.61
N VAL A 54 -4.55 6.06 12.33
CA VAL A 54 -3.78 4.98 11.71
C VAL A 54 -4.72 3.95 11.11
N LEU A 55 -4.40 3.49 9.91
CA LEU A 55 -5.20 2.48 9.22
C LEU A 55 -4.65 1.08 9.54
N PHE A 56 -5.54 0.16 9.89
CA PHE A 56 -5.18 -1.23 10.16
C PHE A 56 -5.57 -2.14 8.98
N LYS A 57 -4.67 -3.04 8.58
CA LYS A 57 -4.99 -4.16 7.69
C LYS A 57 -5.35 -5.36 8.56
N ILE A 58 -6.64 -5.61 8.74
CA ILE A 58 -7.15 -6.70 9.60
C ILE A 58 -7.58 -7.90 8.76
N SER A 59 -8.24 -7.64 7.64
CA SER A 59 -9.00 -8.66 6.92
C SER A 59 -8.16 -9.45 5.93
N TYR A 60 -7.34 -8.78 5.11
CA TYR A 60 -6.65 -9.42 3.99
C TYR A 60 -5.21 -8.93 3.81
N PRO A 61 -4.27 -9.78 3.34
CA PRO A 61 -2.91 -9.40 3.00
C PRO A 61 -2.82 -8.67 1.65
N ALA A 62 -3.68 -7.67 1.43
CA ALA A 62 -3.80 -6.91 0.19
C ALA A 62 -3.16 -5.51 0.29
N GLU A 63 -2.73 -4.93 -0.83
CA GLU A 63 -2.42 -3.49 -0.91
C GLU A 63 -3.63 -2.65 -0.43
N PHE A 64 -3.39 -1.55 0.29
CA PHE A 64 -4.44 -0.87 1.07
C PHE A 64 -5.57 -0.34 0.17
N HIS A 65 -5.24 0.17 -1.02
CA HIS A 65 -6.23 0.68 -1.95
C HIS A 65 -7.12 -0.42 -2.54
N GLY A 66 -6.72 -1.69 -2.43
CA GLY A 66 -7.50 -2.86 -2.86
C GLY A 66 -8.39 -3.47 -1.78
N GLN A 67 -8.22 -3.11 -0.50
CA GLN A 67 -8.90 -3.76 0.63
C GLN A 67 -10.44 -3.79 0.48
N THR A 68 -11.06 -2.65 0.19
CA THR A 68 -12.53 -2.56 0.05
C THR A 68 -13.03 -3.27 -1.22
N ALA A 69 -12.21 -3.36 -2.26
CA ALA A 69 -12.55 -4.13 -3.46
C ALA A 69 -12.57 -5.64 -3.17
N VAL A 70 -11.63 -6.13 -2.36
CA VAL A 70 -11.60 -7.51 -1.89
C VAL A 70 -12.81 -7.81 -0.98
N GLU A 71 -13.14 -6.92 -0.04
CA GLU A 71 -14.35 -7.05 0.79
C GLU A 71 -15.62 -7.17 -0.06
N ALA A 72 -15.76 -6.32 -1.08
CA ALA A 72 -16.88 -6.39 -2.01
C ALA A 72 -16.88 -7.70 -2.82
N ALA A 73 -15.71 -8.17 -3.26
CA ALA A 73 -15.56 -9.44 -3.97
C ALA A 73 -16.06 -10.63 -3.13
N MET A 74 -15.76 -10.67 -1.83
CA MET A 74 -16.26 -11.72 -0.93
C MET A 74 -17.78 -11.72 -0.81
N GLN A 75 -18.39 -10.53 -0.74
CA GLN A 75 -19.85 -10.40 -0.69
C GLN A 75 -20.49 -10.88 -2.00
N VAL A 76 -19.92 -10.50 -3.13
CA VAL A 76 -20.39 -10.93 -4.45
C VAL A 76 -20.22 -12.44 -4.63
N HIS A 77 -19.10 -13.02 -4.20
CA HIS A 77 -18.90 -14.47 -4.19
C HIS A 77 -20.04 -15.19 -3.45
N ALA A 78 -20.39 -14.74 -2.24
CA ALA A 78 -21.48 -15.32 -1.47
C ALA A 78 -22.84 -15.21 -2.19
N GLN A 79 -23.15 -14.05 -2.79
CA GLN A 79 -24.39 -13.82 -3.53
C GLN A 79 -24.48 -14.71 -4.79
N MET A 80 -23.37 -14.86 -5.51
CA MET A 80 -23.28 -15.73 -6.68
C MET A 80 -23.54 -17.18 -6.30
N ARG A 81 -22.87 -17.67 -5.24
CA ARG A 81 -23.07 -19.04 -4.72
C ARG A 81 -24.51 -19.28 -4.30
N ALA A 82 -25.13 -18.34 -3.59
CA ALA A 82 -26.54 -18.42 -3.19
C ALA A 82 -27.50 -18.49 -4.40
N SER A 83 -27.12 -17.89 -5.53
CA SER A 83 -27.88 -17.90 -6.78
C SER A 83 -27.52 -19.07 -7.71
N GLY A 84 -26.71 -20.03 -7.25
CA GLY A 84 -26.25 -21.17 -8.06
C GLY A 84 -25.28 -20.79 -9.18
N LYS A 85 -24.64 -19.62 -9.10
CA LYS A 85 -23.66 -19.10 -10.07
C LYS A 85 -22.23 -19.35 -9.61
N ARG A 86 -21.32 -19.42 -10.58
CA ARG A 86 -19.88 -19.57 -10.39
C ARG A 86 -19.11 -18.46 -11.12
N SER A 87 -17.82 -18.30 -10.79
CA SER A 87 -16.92 -17.33 -11.44
C SER A 87 -16.89 -17.46 -12.95
N GLU A 88 -17.05 -18.68 -13.48
CA GLU A 88 -17.05 -18.95 -14.92
C GLU A 88 -18.29 -18.39 -15.64
N ASP A 89 -19.35 -18.04 -14.90
CA ASP A 89 -20.58 -17.44 -15.46
C ASP A 89 -20.46 -15.92 -15.65
N ILE A 90 -19.36 -15.30 -15.19
CA ILE A 90 -19.18 -13.85 -15.23
C ILE A 90 -18.77 -13.42 -16.64
N ALA A 91 -19.60 -12.59 -17.29
CA ALA A 91 -19.27 -11.99 -18.58
C ALA A 91 -18.37 -10.76 -18.47
N GLN A 92 -18.55 -9.92 -17.44
CA GLN A 92 -17.80 -8.68 -17.25
C GLN A 92 -17.80 -8.25 -15.78
N ILE A 93 -16.68 -7.67 -15.33
CA ILE A 93 -16.54 -7.01 -14.03
C ILE A 93 -16.13 -5.57 -14.29
N THR A 94 -16.84 -4.62 -13.67
CA THR A 94 -16.48 -3.20 -13.71
C THR A 94 -16.15 -2.74 -12.29
N LEU A 95 -14.91 -2.34 -12.05
CA LEU A 95 -14.46 -1.80 -10.77
C LEU A 95 -14.45 -0.27 -10.80
N ARG A 96 -15.33 0.36 -10.03
CA ARG A 96 -15.26 1.81 -9.79
C ARG A 96 -14.38 2.08 -8.59
N THR A 97 -13.29 2.82 -8.78
CA THR A 97 -12.30 3.07 -7.73
C THR A 97 -11.81 4.53 -7.73
N GLN A 98 -10.92 4.84 -6.80
CA GLN A 98 -10.27 6.14 -6.62
C GLN A 98 -8.97 6.27 -7.43
N GLN A 99 -8.54 7.51 -7.72
CA GLN A 99 -7.36 7.80 -8.55
C GLN A 99 -6.08 7.12 -8.03
N ALA A 100 -5.89 7.04 -6.72
CA ALA A 100 -4.70 6.41 -6.14
C ALA A 100 -4.63 4.90 -6.44
N CYS A 101 -5.78 4.22 -6.42
CA CYS A 101 -5.86 2.80 -6.80
C CYS A 101 -5.45 2.61 -8.27
N LEU A 102 -6.00 3.42 -9.17
CA LEU A 102 -5.65 3.40 -10.61
C LEU A 102 -4.16 3.66 -10.86
N ARG A 103 -3.54 4.55 -10.09
CA ARG A 103 -2.13 4.90 -10.30
C ARG A 103 -1.16 3.84 -9.76
N ILE A 104 -1.54 3.12 -8.71
CA ILE A 104 -0.60 2.30 -7.91
C ILE A 104 -0.78 0.80 -8.19
N ILE A 105 -2.04 0.33 -8.30
CA ILE A 105 -2.35 -1.10 -8.33
C ILE A 105 -3.26 -1.53 -9.49
N ASP A 106 -3.51 -0.68 -10.47
CA ASP A 106 -4.15 -1.06 -11.72
C ASP A 106 -3.07 -1.58 -12.69
N LYS A 107 -2.98 -2.91 -12.81
CA LYS A 107 -1.93 -3.58 -13.60
C LYS A 107 -2.56 -4.52 -14.64
N PRO A 108 -2.75 -4.06 -15.89
CA PRO A 108 -3.17 -4.94 -16.97
C PRO A 108 -1.99 -5.79 -17.47
N GLY A 109 -2.30 -7.01 -17.94
CA GLY A 109 -1.33 -7.92 -18.53
C GLY A 109 -0.82 -9.02 -17.58
N PRO A 110 0.19 -9.81 -18.00
CA PRO A 110 0.76 -10.87 -17.18
C PRO A 110 1.41 -10.35 -15.89
N LEU A 111 1.33 -11.13 -14.82
CA LEU A 111 1.96 -10.86 -13.53
C LEU A 111 3.02 -11.92 -13.26
N HIS A 112 4.23 -11.51 -12.88
CA HIS A 112 5.40 -12.39 -12.95
C HIS A 112 5.93 -12.85 -11.58
N ASN A 113 5.40 -12.30 -10.50
CA ASN A 113 5.86 -12.60 -9.14
C ASN A 113 4.77 -12.21 -8.12
N PRO A 114 4.90 -12.63 -6.84
CA PRO A 114 3.94 -12.27 -5.80
C PRO A 114 3.76 -10.76 -5.61
N ALA A 115 4.83 -9.96 -5.76
CA ALA A 115 4.76 -8.50 -5.63
C ALA A 115 4.00 -7.81 -6.79
N ASP A 116 3.88 -8.48 -7.93
CA ASP A 116 3.01 -8.01 -9.01
C ASP A 116 1.54 -8.29 -8.70
N ARG A 117 1.27 -9.41 -8.04
CA ARG A 117 -0.08 -9.88 -7.72
C ARG A 117 -0.68 -9.16 -6.50
N ASP A 118 0.10 -8.96 -5.44
CA ASP A 118 -0.34 -8.20 -4.25
C ASP A 118 -0.57 -6.71 -4.54
N HIS A 119 0.05 -6.18 -5.62
CA HIS A 119 -0.17 -4.83 -6.17
C HIS A 119 -0.99 -4.84 -7.46
N CYS A 120 -1.91 -5.79 -7.64
CA CYS A 120 -2.85 -5.83 -8.75
C CYS A 120 -4.30 -5.96 -8.24
N VAL A 121 -5.11 -4.90 -8.38
CA VAL A 121 -6.50 -4.90 -7.91
C VAL A 121 -7.36 -5.92 -8.65
N GLN A 122 -7.08 -6.15 -9.93
CA GLN A 122 -7.76 -7.16 -10.74
C GLN A 122 -7.50 -8.56 -10.19
N TYR A 123 -6.24 -8.86 -9.86
CA TYR A 123 -5.86 -10.17 -9.31
C TYR A 123 -6.52 -10.41 -7.95
N MET A 124 -6.39 -9.44 -7.03
CA MET A 124 -6.98 -9.54 -5.70
C MET A 124 -8.50 -9.73 -5.73
N VAL A 125 -9.21 -9.03 -6.62
CA VAL A 125 -10.66 -9.20 -6.81
C VAL A 125 -10.99 -10.55 -7.45
N ALA A 126 -10.21 -11.00 -8.44
CA ALA A 126 -10.43 -12.28 -9.09
C ALA A 126 -10.33 -13.44 -8.09
N ILE A 127 -9.29 -13.46 -7.25
CA ILE A 127 -9.12 -14.45 -6.18
C ILE A 127 -10.32 -14.45 -5.22
N GLY A 128 -10.78 -13.27 -4.79
CA GLY A 128 -11.97 -13.15 -3.94
C GLY A 128 -13.25 -13.69 -4.58
N LEU A 129 -13.46 -13.44 -5.88
CA LEU A 129 -14.64 -13.94 -6.60
C LEU A 129 -14.59 -15.45 -6.87
N ILE A 130 -13.40 -16.00 -7.17
CA ILE A 130 -13.23 -17.42 -7.47
C ILE A 130 -13.32 -18.26 -6.20
N PHE A 131 -12.54 -17.91 -5.17
CA PHE A 131 -12.34 -18.77 -4.01
C PHE A 131 -13.12 -18.34 -2.77
N GLY A 132 -13.65 -17.11 -2.72
CA GLY A 132 -14.29 -16.58 -1.51
C GLY A 132 -13.30 -16.38 -0.35
N ARG A 133 -12.01 -16.23 -0.66
CA ARG A 133 -10.92 -15.94 0.28
C ARG A 133 -9.82 -15.13 -0.42
N LEU A 134 -8.92 -14.55 0.36
CA LEU A 134 -7.65 -14.00 -0.10
C LEU A 134 -6.62 -14.15 1.02
N VAL A 135 -5.67 -15.06 0.85
CA VAL A 135 -4.54 -15.32 1.77
C VAL A 135 -3.21 -15.07 1.08
N ALA A 136 -2.11 -15.05 1.83
CA ALA A 136 -0.80 -14.69 1.28
C ALA A 136 -0.33 -15.70 0.23
N GLU A 137 -0.64 -16.98 0.44
CA GLU A 137 -0.33 -18.09 -0.45
C GLU A 137 -1.04 -17.97 -1.80
N ASP A 138 -2.18 -17.25 -1.86
CA ASP A 138 -2.87 -17.03 -3.13
C ASP A 138 -2.07 -16.12 -4.09
N TYR A 139 -0.94 -15.53 -3.66
CA TYR A 139 -0.03 -14.77 -4.53
C TYR A 139 1.12 -15.59 -5.10
N GLU A 140 1.25 -16.86 -4.73
CA GLU A 140 2.35 -17.72 -5.19
C GLU A 140 2.06 -18.34 -6.57
N ASP A 141 3.12 -18.82 -7.24
CA ASP A 141 3.06 -19.31 -8.62
C ASP A 141 2.21 -20.58 -8.81
N ASP A 142 1.92 -21.31 -7.73
CA ASP A 142 1.11 -22.53 -7.75
C ASP A 142 -0.40 -22.24 -7.84
N VAL A 143 -0.83 -21.02 -7.50
CA VAL A 143 -2.22 -20.54 -7.62
C VAL A 143 -2.43 -19.73 -8.90
N ALA A 144 -1.41 -18.96 -9.31
CA ALA A 144 -1.50 -17.90 -10.32
C ALA A 144 -1.48 -18.36 -11.80
#